data_AF-A0AA39T8V9-F1
#
_entry.id   AF-A0AA39T8V9-F1
#
_cell.length_a   1.000
_cell.length_b   1.000
_cell.length_c   1.000
_cell.angle_alpha   90.00
_cell.angle_beta   90.00
_cell.angle_gamma   90.00
#
_symmetry.space_group_name_H-M   'P 1'
#
loop_
_entity.id
_entity.type
_entity.pdbx_description
1 polymer ?
#
loop_
_entity_poly.entity_id
_entity_poly.type
_entity_poly.pdbx_seq_one_letter_code
_entity_poly.pdbx_strand_id
1 'polypeptide(L)'
;MVLIGYLPAGNRGVEILCADGQTRLVHPILATYVADYPEQCLVRCCMENCCLKCLAKADKLGDLKVSLPHNQKETIQILKQASEGLDPEEFTDWGLCPVNLFWADLPYCNIFLCFTPDILHQLHKGAFKDHLKSEVNHCFQAMTCHPSLQHFKKGISLVSQWTGNEYKNMEKTFLSVIAGCADSNVTTCIWAVLDFIYYAHYEEHTTESLQKLEEAWCTFHDHKAVFIEQGIHEHFNIPKIHSIAHYASTIHSHGYIKQITAWMSKHKADQKEDNEEGAEVEVDDDNVYIDGSQTGHDHGSKARVNHTINNDNTHSNSNDIAAPLAFGESVYSIPKVPAYTNVTIDHLQVKFKASEFVYAMETFLHEHKLLKPDYWDAMPAIYLVYKQF
;
A
#
# COMPACT_ATOMS: atom_id res chain seq x y z
N MET A 1 -21.39 9.99 -8.48
CA MET A 1 -22.11 10.73 -9.55
C MET A 1 -21.38 12.04 -9.91
N VAL A 2 -20.06 11.99 -10.16
CA VAL A 2 -19.20 13.16 -10.48
C VAL A 2 -18.75 13.15 -11.94
N LEU A 3 -18.74 11.97 -12.60
CA LEU A 3 -18.26 11.79 -13.96
C LEU A 3 -19.28 12.14 -15.07
N ILE A 4 -20.56 12.27 -14.76
CA ILE A 4 -21.61 12.61 -15.75
C ILE A 4 -21.38 14.00 -16.36
N GLY A 5 -20.83 14.94 -15.59
CA GLY A 5 -20.44 16.27 -16.08
C GLY A 5 -19.30 16.26 -17.10
N TYR A 6 -18.56 15.15 -17.21
CA TYR A 6 -17.45 15.00 -18.16
C TYR A 6 -17.90 14.48 -19.54
N LEU A 7 -19.13 13.99 -19.70
CA LEU A 7 -19.63 13.51 -21.00
C LEU A 7 -19.54 14.58 -22.11
N PRO A 8 -19.96 15.84 -21.88
CA PRO A 8 -19.84 16.87 -22.90
C PRO A 8 -18.39 17.33 -23.07
N ALA A 9 -17.59 17.33 -22.00
CA ALA A 9 -16.20 17.75 -22.01
C ALA A 9 -15.30 16.77 -22.77
N GLY A 10 -15.48 15.46 -22.61
CA GLY A 10 -14.69 14.46 -23.34
C GLY A 10 -14.94 14.51 -24.84
N ASN A 11 -16.19 14.74 -25.27
CA ASN A 11 -16.54 14.84 -26.70
C ASN A 11 -16.20 16.20 -27.32
N ARG A 12 -16.55 17.30 -26.65
CA ARG A 12 -16.43 18.66 -27.22
C ARG A 12 -15.15 19.38 -26.83
N GLY A 13 -14.43 18.84 -25.85
CA GLY A 13 -13.31 19.50 -25.21
C GLY A 13 -13.76 20.57 -24.22
N VAL A 14 -12.83 20.99 -23.37
CA VAL A 14 -12.94 22.15 -22.48
C VAL A 14 -11.64 22.94 -22.58
N GLU A 15 -11.74 24.26 -22.60
CA GLU A 15 -10.55 25.11 -22.56
C GLU A 15 -9.93 25.08 -21.15
N ILE A 16 -8.65 24.69 -21.08
CA ILE A 16 -7.90 24.61 -19.82
C ILE A 16 -6.64 25.46 -19.96
N LEU A 17 -6.39 26.33 -18.97
CA LEU A 17 -5.12 27.01 -18.81
C LEU A 17 -4.07 26.02 -18.30
N CYS A 18 -3.09 25.70 -19.13
CA CYS A 18 -2.01 24.80 -18.77
C CYS A 18 -0.93 25.50 -17.93
N ALA A 19 -0.06 24.69 -17.30
CA ALA A 19 1.01 25.18 -16.44
C ALA A 19 2.05 26.08 -17.16
N ASP A 20 2.15 25.99 -18.48
CA ASP A 20 2.99 26.86 -19.31
C ASP A 20 2.31 28.19 -19.69
N GLY A 21 1.13 28.47 -19.13
CA GLY A 21 0.37 29.71 -19.35
C GLY A 21 -0.43 29.74 -20.65
N GLN A 22 -0.44 28.66 -21.43
CA GLN A 22 -1.23 28.58 -22.67
C GLN A 22 -2.59 27.90 -22.43
N THR A 23 -3.65 28.46 -23.02
CA THR A 23 -4.97 27.82 -23.04
C THR A 23 -5.03 26.79 -24.15
N ARG A 24 -5.45 25.56 -23.82
CA ARG A 24 -5.62 24.47 -24.78
C ARG A 24 -7.01 23.88 -24.68
N LEU A 25 -7.55 23.43 -25.81
CA LEU A 25 -8.75 22.60 -25.84
C LEU A 25 -8.37 21.18 -25.40
N VAL A 26 -8.80 20.79 -24.20
CA VAL A 26 -8.50 19.50 -23.58
C VAL A 26 -9.74 18.63 -23.58
N HIS A 27 -9.58 17.37 -23.98
CA HIS A 27 -10.64 16.35 -23.97
C HIS A 27 -10.38 15.38 -22.82
N PRO A 28 -10.97 15.58 -21.63
CA PRO A 28 -10.78 14.66 -20.51
C PRO A 28 -11.40 13.29 -20.83
N ILE A 29 -10.63 12.24 -20.59
CA ILE A 29 -11.05 10.84 -20.75
C ILE A 29 -10.77 10.09 -19.44
N LEU A 30 -11.56 9.05 -19.16
CA LEU A 30 -11.24 8.12 -18.08
C LEU A 30 -10.08 7.23 -18.53
N ALA A 31 -8.88 7.53 -18.02
CA ALA A 31 -7.68 6.75 -18.33
C ALA A 31 -7.52 5.56 -17.36
N THR A 32 -7.67 5.81 -16.06
CA THR A 32 -7.42 4.83 -14.98
C THR A 32 -8.49 4.92 -13.91
N TYR A 33 -8.90 3.76 -13.39
CA TYR A 33 -9.79 3.64 -12.24
C TYR A 33 -9.06 2.91 -11.12
N VAL A 34 -8.69 3.67 -10.09
CA VAL A 34 -7.92 3.18 -8.95
C VAL A 34 -8.85 2.93 -7.78
N ALA A 35 -8.99 1.67 -7.41
CA ALA A 35 -9.89 1.24 -6.36
C ALA A 35 -9.43 -0.10 -5.80
N ASP A 36 -9.93 -0.47 -4.63
CA ASP A 36 -9.72 -1.82 -4.12
C ASP A 36 -10.52 -2.86 -4.93
N TYR A 37 -10.21 -4.13 -4.73
CA TYR A 37 -10.77 -5.19 -5.58
C TYR A 37 -12.31 -5.31 -5.50
N PRO A 38 -12.96 -5.24 -4.31
CA PRO A 38 -14.42 -5.22 -4.23
C PRO A 38 -15.05 -4.04 -4.98
N GLU A 39 -14.48 -2.84 -4.87
CA GLU A 39 -14.97 -1.68 -5.62
C GLU A 39 -14.75 -1.85 -7.13
N GLN A 40 -13.60 -2.39 -7.56
CA GLN A 40 -13.38 -2.73 -8.97
C GLN A 40 -14.41 -3.75 -9.49
N CYS A 41 -14.79 -4.75 -8.68
CA CYS A 41 -15.83 -5.72 -9.04
C CYS A 41 -17.19 -5.05 -9.20
N LEU A 42 -17.53 -4.11 -8.32
CA LEU A 42 -18.76 -3.31 -8.42
C LEU A 42 -18.78 -2.48 -9.72
N VAL A 43 -17.67 -1.81 -10.03
CA VAL A 43 -17.53 -0.98 -11.24
C VAL A 43 -17.55 -1.82 -12.51
N ARG A 44 -16.91 -2.99 -12.50
CA ARG A 44 -17.01 -3.99 -13.59
C ARG A 44 -18.45 -4.47 -13.72
N CYS A 45 -19.14 -4.65 -12.60
CA CYS A 45 -20.39 -5.39 -12.46
C CYS A 45 -20.14 -6.91 -12.51
N CYS A 46 -19.21 -7.41 -11.70
CA CYS A 46 -18.91 -8.83 -11.55
C CYS A 46 -19.02 -9.32 -10.10
N MET A 47 -19.17 -10.63 -9.95
CA MET A 47 -18.89 -11.31 -8.69
C MET A 47 -17.39 -11.25 -8.35
N GLU A 48 -17.05 -11.29 -7.06
CA GLU A 48 -15.67 -11.16 -6.59
C GLU A 48 -14.77 -12.35 -7.00
N ASN A 49 -15.32 -13.47 -7.44
CA ASN A 49 -14.58 -14.64 -7.90
C ASN A 49 -14.26 -14.62 -9.41
N CYS A 50 -14.43 -13.49 -10.10
CA CYS A 50 -14.17 -13.35 -11.53
C CYS A 50 -12.91 -12.52 -11.84
N CYS A 51 -12.37 -12.62 -13.05
CA CYS A 51 -11.36 -11.66 -13.50
C CYS A 51 -12.02 -10.37 -14.00
N LEU A 52 -11.43 -9.22 -13.66
CA LEU A 52 -11.91 -7.90 -14.11
C LEU A 52 -11.57 -7.60 -15.57
N LYS A 53 -10.52 -8.21 -16.11
CA LYS A 53 -9.93 -7.87 -17.41
C LYS A 53 -10.22 -8.89 -18.51
N CYS A 54 -10.41 -10.16 -18.17
CA CYS A 54 -10.60 -11.23 -19.15
C CYS A 54 -11.68 -12.24 -18.75
N LEU A 55 -12.10 -13.03 -19.74
CA LEU A 55 -13.13 -14.06 -19.68
C LEU A 55 -12.62 -15.37 -19.06
N ALA A 56 -11.70 -15.33 -18.10
CA ALA A 56 -11.24 -16.53 -17.42
C ALA A 56 -12.34 -17.05 -16.50
N LYS A 57 -12.69 -18.34 -16.65
CA LYS A 57 -13.66 -19.01 -15.76
C LYS A 57 -13.08 -19.14 -14.36
N ALA A 58 -13.95 -19.18 -13.34
CA ALA A 58 -13.55 -19.24 -11.93
C ALA A 58 -12.61 -20.43 -11.64
N ASP A 59 -12.84 -21.58 -12.27
CA ASP A 59 -12.04 -22.81 -12.14
C ASP A 59 -10.73 -22.82 -12.98
N LYS A 60 -10.48 -21.75 -13.75
CA LYS A 60 -9.31 -21.56 -14.61
C LYS A 60 -8.47 -20.33 -14.23
N LEU A 61 -8.80 -19.65 -13.14
CA LEU A 61 -8.05 -18.49 -12.66
C LEU A 61 -6.61 -18.84 -12.30
N GLY A 62 -6.35 -20.09 -11.94
CA GLY A 62 -5.01 -20.60 -11.66
C GLY A 62 -4.18 -20.91 -12.91
N ASP A 63 -4.66 -20.72 -14.12
CA ASP A 63 -3.89 -21.05 -15.33
C ASP A 63 -2.93 -19.92 -15.71
N LEU A 64 -1.79 -20.29 -16.33
CA LEU A 64 -0.79 -19.33 -16.79
C LEU A 64 -1.34 -18.46 -17.93
N LYS A 65 -2.20 -19.03 -18.76
CA LYS A 65 -2.74 -18.40 -19.96
C LYS A 65 -3.85 -17.42 -19.60
N VAL A 66 -3.70 -16.18 -20.05
CA VAL A 66 -4.75 -15.17 -19.97
C VAL A 66 -5.85 -15.51 -20.98
N SER A 67 -7.11 -15.42 -20.55
CA SER A 67 -8.27 -15.62 -21.42
C SER A 67 -8.49 -14.41 -22.34
N LEU A 68 -9.49 -14.49 -23.21
CA LEU A 68 -9.89 -13.37 -24.06
C LEU A 68 -10.30 -12.15 -23.22
N PRO A 69 -9.91 -10.93 -23.61
CA PRO A 69 -10.32 -9.72 -22.91
C PRO A 69 -11.84 -9.52 -23.00
N HIS A 70 -12.42 -8.86 -22.01
CA HIS A 70 -13.84 -8.48 -22.09
C HIS A 70 -14.09 -7.43 -23.17
N ASN A 71 -15.23 -7.54 -23.84
CA ASN A 71 -15.72 -6.54 -24.80
C ASN A 71 -16.79 -5.66 -24.14
N GLN A 72 -16.50 -4.35 -24.04
CA GLN A 72 -17.39 -3.39 -23.39
C GLN A 72 -18.79 -3.35 -23.99
N LYS A 73 -18.92 -3.42 -25.32
CA LYS A 73 -20.21 -3.34 -25.99
C LYS A 73 -21.06 -4.57 -25.71
N GLU A 74 -20.44 -5.74 -25.75
CA GLU A 74 -21.11 -7.01 -25.44
C GLU A 74 -21.57 -7.03 -23.98
N THR A 75 -20.70 -6.64 -23.03
CA THR A 75 -21.09 -6.58 -21.61
C THR A 75 -22.25 -5.63 -21.37
N ILE A 76 -22.26 -4.43 -21.97
CA ILE A 76 -23.39 -3.49 -21.87
C ILE A 76 -24.66 -4.13 -22.43
N GLN A 77 -24.57 -4.80 -23.57
CA GLN A 77 -25.74 -5.44 -24.20
C GLN A 77 -26.32 -6.56 -23.33
N ILE A 78 -25.47 -7.44 -22.77
CA ILE A 78 -25.92 -8.54 -21.90
C ILE A 78 -26.57 -7.98 -20.63
N LEU A 79 -25.97 -6.96 -20.00
CA LEU A 79 -26.55 -6.31 -18.82
C LEU A 79 -27.89 -5.65 -19.14
N LYS A 80 -28.03 -5.02 -20.31
CA LYS A 80 -29.30 -4.45 -20.76
C LYS A 80 -30.36 -5.52 -20.96
N GLN A 81 -30.03 -6.62 -21.65
CA GLN A 81 -30.93 -7.76 -21.83
C GLN A 81 -31.40 -8.33 -20.48
N ALA A 82 -30.47 -8.50 -19.53
CA ALA A 82 -30.81 -8.94 -18.18
C ALA A 82 -31.74 -7.96 -17.44
N SER A 83 -31.52 -6.65 -17.58
CA SER A 83 -32.39 -5.63 -17.00
C SER A 83 -33.80 -5.60 -17.61
N GLU A 84 -33.93 -6.03 -18.87
CA GLU A 84 -35.21 -6.18 -19.57
C GLU A 84 -35.94 -7.49 -19.23
N GLY A 85 -35.36 -8.31 -18.34
CA GLY A 85 -35.94 -9.58 -17.86
C GLY A 85 -35.58 -10.79 -18.72
N LEU A 86 -34.63 -10.66 -19.65
CA LEU A 86 -34.05 -11.81 -20.36
C LEU A 86 -33.00 -12.50 -19.49
N ASP A 87 -32.73 -13.78 -19.77
CA ASP A 87 -31.71 -14.57 -19.08
C ASP A 87 -30.63 -15.05 -20.07
N PRO A 88 -29.74 -14.15 -20.53
CA PRO A 88 -28.65 -14.54 -21.41
C PRO A 88 -27.65 -15.42 -20.65
N GLU A 89 -27.24 -16.54 -21.26
CA GLU A 89 -26.33 -17.53 -20.66
C GLU A 89 -25.02 -16.86 -20.19
N GLU A 90 -24.52 -15.91 -20.99
CA GLU A 90 -23.30 -15.15 -20.71
C GLU A 90 -23.38 -14.31 -19.43
N PHE A 91 -24.58 -13.92 -18.98
CA PHE A 91 -24.73 -13.19 -17.72
C PHE A 91 -24.25 -14.03 -16.54
N THR A 92 -24.66 -15.29 -16.49
CA THR A 92 -24.23 -16.24 -15.47
C THR A 92 -22.79 -16.69 -15.73
N ASP A 93 -22.46 -17.01 -16.98
CA ASP A 93 -21.14 -17.54 -17.35
C ASP A 93 -20.00 -16.54 -17.08
N TRP A 94 -20.26 -15.24 -17.22
CA TRP A 94 -19.29 -14.18 -16.95
C TRP A 94 -19.40 -13.62 -15.52
N GLY A 95 -20.26 -14.22 -14.69
CA GLY A 95 -20.53 -13.78 -13.31
C GLY A 95 -20.94 -12.31 -13.24
N LEU A 96 -21.76 -11.84 -14.19
CA LEU A 96 -22.24 -10.46 -14.20
C LEU A 96 -23.19 -10.21 -13.02
N CYS A 97 -23.24 -8.97 -12.55
CA CYS A 97 -24.17 -8.50 -11.54
C CYS A 97 -24.98 -7.32 -12.09
N PRO A 98 -26.28 -7.19 -11.74
CA PRO A 98 -27.13 -6.13 -12.26
C PRO A 98 -26.84 -4.81 -11.54
N VAL A 99 -25.86 -4.05 -12.05
CA VAL A 99 -25.41 -2.77 -11.49
C VAL A 99 -25.49 -1.69 -12.56
N ASN A 100 -25.77 -0.45 -12.16
CA ASN A 100 -25.86 0.68 -13.09
C ASN A 100 -24.48 1.11 -13.60
N LEU A 101 -24.34 1.22 -14.92
CA LEU A 101 -23.07 1.49 -15.61
C LEU A 101 -22.83 2.99 -15.77
N PHE A 102 -22.14 3.63 -14.85
CA PHE A 102 -21.81 5.05 -15.01
C PHE A 102 -20.88 5.32 -16.21
N TRP A 103 -20.11 4.31 -16.64
CA TRP A 103 -19.10 4.41 -17.68
C TRP A 103 -19.60 4.04 -19.08
N ALA A 104 -20.84 3.55 -19.21
CA ALA A 104 -21.37 3.06 -20.49
C ALA A 104 -21.34 4.10 -21.61
N ASP A 105 -21.60 5.36 -21.26
CA ASP A 105 -21.67 6.48 -22.20
C ASP A 105 -20.37 7.31 -22.25
N LEU A 106 -19.35 6.97 -21.45
CA LEU A 106 -18.11 7.74 -21.42
C LEU A 106 -17.37 7.65 -22.78
N PRO A 107 -17.01 8.80 -23.39
CA PRO A 107 -16.35 8.80 -24.68
C PRO A 107 -14.93 8.26 -24.56
N TYR A 108 -14.51 7.48 -25.56
CA TYR A 108 -13.16 6.92 -25.67
C TYR A 108 -12.72 6.09 -24.45
N CYS A 109 -13.67 5.54 -23.69
CA CYS A 109 -13.42 4.77 -22.48
C CYS A 109 -13.55 3.26 -22.76
N ASN A 110 -12.54 2.49 -22.34
CA ASN A 110 -12.64 1.05 -22.13
C ASN A 110 -12.40 0.72 -20.65
N ILE A 111 -13.48 0.51 -19.89
CA ILE A 111 -13.40 0.34 -18.43
C ILE A 111 -12.48 -0.82 -18.02
N PHE A 112 -12.43 -1.90 -18.81
CA PHE A 112 -11.62 -3.07 -18.51
C PHE A 112 -10.11 -2.79 -18.61
N LEU A 113 -9.73 -1.80 -19.43
CA LEU A 113 -8.35 -1.32 -19.49
C LEU A 113 -8.03 -0.37 -18.35
N CYS A 114 -9.00 0.41 -17.89
CA CYS A 114 -8.82 1.39 -16.83
C CYS A 114 -8.50 0.79 -15.45
N PHE A 115 -8.89 -0.46 -15.18
CA PHE A 115 -8.58 -1.11 -13.90
C PHE A 115 -7.07 -1.25 -13.71
N THR A 116 -6.55 -0.64 -12.66
CA THR A 116 -5.13 -0.67 -12.35
C THR A 116 -4.81 -1.72 -11.30
N PRO A 117 -3.71 -2.47 -11.45
CA PRO A 117 -3.30 -3.43 -10.45
C PRO A 117 -3.00 -2.76 -9.11
N ASP A 118 -3.27 -3.52 -8.03
CA ASP A 118 -3.05 -3.07 -6.67
C ASP A 118 -1.97 -3.93 -6.02
N ILE A 119 -0.74 -3.41 -6.03
CA ILE A 119 0.44 -4.10 -5.50
C ILE A 119 0.23 -4.53 -4.03
N LEU A 120 -0.44 -3.68 -3.23
CA LEU A 120 -0.61 -3.95 -1.80
C LEU A 120 -1.62 -5.07 -1.57
N HIS A 121 -2.80 -4.97 -2.16
CA HIS A 121 -3.88 -5.92 -1.88
C HIS A 121 -3.77 -7.19 -2.71
N GLN A 122 -3.21 -7.14 -3.92
CA GLN A 122 -3.07 -8.29 -4.81
C GLN A 122 -1.76 -9.03 -4.57
N LEU A 123 -0.61 -8.35 -4.50
CA LEU A 123 0.69 -9.02 -4.38
C LEU A 123 1.09 -9.26 -2.93
N HIS A 124 1.28 -8.20 -2.15
CA HIS A 124 1.77 -8.31 -0.76
C HIS A 124 0.80 -9.09 0.15
N LYS A 125 -0.46 -8.66 0.19
CA LYS A 125 -1.49 -9.31 1.00
C LYS A 125 -2.00 -10.60 0.35
N GLY A 126 -2.42 -10.52 -0.92
CA GLY A 126 -3.01 -11.66 -1.63
C GLY A 126 -1.99 -12.75 -1.93
N ALA A 127 -1.13 -12.52 -2.92
CA ALA A 127 -0.26 -13.55 -3.46
C ALA A 127 0.74 -14.09 -2.45
N PHE A 128 1.42 -13.21 -1.73
CA PHE A 128 2.46 -13.60 -0.80
C PHE A 128 1.90 -14.07 0.54
N LYS A 129 1.20 -13.21 1.27
CA LYS A 129 0.81 -13.50 2.66
C LYS A 129 -0.37 -14.46 2.78
N ASP A 130 -1.44 -14.29 2.00
CA ASP A 130 -2.65 -15.11 2.12
C ASP A 130 -2.46 -16.50 1.48
N HIS A 131 -1.55 -16.66 0.51
CA HIS A 131 -1.46 -17.88 -0.31
C HIS A 131 -0.11 -18.62 -0.33
N LEU A 132 0.97 -18.02 0.18
CA LEU A 132 2.30 -18.66 0.19
C LEU A 132 2.92 -18.77 1.58
N LYS A 133 2.19 -18.33 2.61
CA LYS A 133 2.65 -18.44 3.99
C LYS A 133 2.49 -19.88 4.49
N SER A 134 3.61 -20.59 4.58
CA SER A 134 3.74 -21.81 5.36
C SER A 134 3.89 -21.50 6.86
N GLU A 135 3.81 -22.51 7.73
CA GLU A 135 3.97 -22.36 9.18
C GLU A 135 5.44 -22.09 9.58
N VAL A 136 5.94 -20.90 9.25
CA VAL A 136 7.36 -20.51 9.42
C VAL A 136 7.59 -19.62 10.64
N ASN A 137 6.62 -19.55 11.54
CA ASN A 137 6.65 -18.62 12.68
C ASN A 137 7.86 -18.85 13.60
N HIS A 138 8.24 -20.11 13.82
CA HIS A 138 9.42 -20.45 14.62
C HIS A 138 10.73 -20.04 13.93
N CYS A 139 10.81 -20.23 12.60
CA CYS A 139 11.96 -19.82 11.80
C CYS A 139 12.19 -18.30 11.87
N PHE A 140 11.11 -17.51 11.85
CA PHE A 140 11.18 -16.05 12.08
C PHE A 140 11.73 -15.67 13.46
N GLN A 141 11.38 -16.43 14.51
CA GLN A 141 11.89 -16.21 15.86
C GLN A 141 13.37 -16.58 16.00
N ALA A 142 13.82 -17.62 15.28
CA ALA A 142 15.17 -18.15 15.31
C ALA A 142 16.17 -17.35 14.45
N MET A 143 15.69 -16.48 13.57
CA MET A 143 16.53 -15.67 12.69
C MET A 143 17.48 -14.77 13.48
N THR A 144 18.73 -14.64 13.01
CA THR A 144 19.69 -13.71 13.59
C THR A 144 19.29 -12.25 13.33
N CYS A 145 19.55 -11.37 14.31
CA CYS A 145 19.29 -9.94 14.14
C CYS A 145 20.25 -9.31 13.14
N HIS A 146 19.73 -8.46 12.26
CA HIS A 146 20.53 -7.62 11.37
C HIS A 146 20.08 -6.15 11.47
N PRO A 147 20.98 -5.15 11.57
CA PRO A 147 20.60 -3.75 11.80
C PRO A 147 19.67 -3.14 10.75
N SER A 148 19.74 -3.59 9.50
CA SER A 148 18.92 -3.08 8.40
C SER A 148 17.64 -3.88 8.11
N LEU A 149 17.38 -4.96 8.85
CA LEU A 149 16.23 -5.84 8.63
C LEU A 149 15.36 -5.89 9.88
N GLN A 150 14.04 -5.94 9.69
CA GLN A 150 13.13 -6.07 10.81
C GLN A 150 13.24 -7.48 11.40
N HIS A 151 13.58 -7.56 12.68
CA HIS A 151 13.61 -8.83 13.40
C HIS A 151 12.25 -9.12 14.05
N PHE A 152 11.66 -10.26 13.68
CA PHE A 152 10.37 -10.72 14.19
C PHE A 152 10.56 -11.55 15.46
N LYS A 153 11.03 -10.93 16.54
CA LYS A 153 11.41 -11.62 17.80
C LYS A 153 10.31 -12.50 18.40
N LYS A 154 9.04 -12.09 18.29
CA LYS A 154 7.89 -12.86 18.76
C LYS A 154 7.24 -13.71 17.65
N GLY A 155 7.87 -13.77 16.48
CA GLY A 155 7.30 -14.33 15.27
C GLY A 155 6.30 -13.37 14.61
N ILE A 156 5.62 -13.88 13.59
CA ILE A 156 4.66 -13.18 12.74
C ILE A 156 3.20 -13.52 13.07
N SER A 157 2.95 -14.53 13.92
CA SER A 157 1.58 -14.93 14.29
C SER A 157 0.84 -13.94 15.18
N LEU A 158 1.55 -13.07 15.90
CA LEU A 158 0.94 -12.07 16.78
C LEU A 158 0.48 -10.80 16.04
N VAL A 159 0.84 -10.65 14.77
CA VAL A 159 0.48 -9.48 13.97
C VAL A 159 -0.91 -9.72 13.38
N SER A 160 -1.92 -9.15 14.02
CA SER A 160 -3.33 -9.25 13.59
C SER A 160 -3.66 -8.31 12.44
N GLN A 161 -3.06 -7.11 12.44
CA GLN A 161 -3.19 -6.12 11.38
C GLN A 161 -1.82 -5.85 10.77
N TRP A 162 -1.69 -6.16 9.49
CA TRP A 162 -0.45 -5.98 8.73
C TRP A 162 -0.55 -4.71 7.89
N THR A 163 0.45 -3.85 8.02
CA THR A 163 0.68 -2.67 7.19
C THR A 163 1.53 -3.01 5.97
N GLY A 164 1.48 -2.16 4.94
CA GLY A 164 2.34 -2.30 3.76
C GLY A 164 3.84 -2.36 4.09
N ASN A 165 4.27 -1.63 5.12
CA ASN A 165 5.67 -1.63 5.55
C ASN A 165 6.06 -2.96 6.22
N GLU A 166 5.16 -3.56 7.01
CA GLU A 166 5.40 -4.87 7.63
C GLU A 166 5.46 -5.99 6.61
N TYR A 167 4.60 -5.97 5.57
CA TYR A 167 4.70 -6.92 4.46
C TYR A 167 6.07 -6.87 3.79
N LYS A 168 6.52 -5.67 3.43
CA LYS A 168 7.82 -5.47 2.78
C LYS A 168 9.00 -5.95 3.63
N ASN A 169 8.93 -5.71 4.94
CA ASN A 169 9.98 -6.17 5.84
C ASN A 169 9.97 -7.69 6.05
N MET A 170 8.79 -8.31 6.03
CA MET A 170 8.67 -9.77 6.01
C MET A 170 9.24 -10.35 4.71
N GLU A 171 8.86 -9.82 3.55
CA GLU A 171 9.32 -10.24 2.22
C GLU A 171 10.84 -10.21 2.07
N LYS A 172 11.51 -9.16 2.57
CA LYS A 172 12.99 -9.03 2.55
C LYS A 172 13.71 -10.19 3.22
N THR A 173 13.09 -10.82 4.20
CA THR A 173 13.73 -11.86 5.03
C THR A 173 13.19 -13.25 4.77
N PHE A 174 12.08 -13.38 4.06
CA PHE A 174 11.32 -14.62 3.95
C PHE A 174 12.09 -15.76 3.28
N LEU A 175 12.85 -15.48 2.22
CA LEU A 175 13.70 -16.51 1.59
C LEU A 175 14.73 -17.08 2.56
N SER A 176 15.33 -16.23 3.39
CA SER A 176 16.28 -16.67 4.41
C SER A 176 15.60 -17.49 5.51
N VAL A 177 14.33 -17.21 5.84
CA VAL A 177 13.55 -17.95 6.83
C VAL A 177 13.29 -19.39 6.38
N ILE A 178 13.00 -19.57 5.10
CA ILE A 178 12.64 -20.89 4.55
C ILE A 178 13.84 -21.69 4.05
N ALA A 179 15.02 -21.05 3.97
CA ALA A 179 16.24 -21.66 3.49
C ALA A 179 16.61 -22.90 4.31
N GLY A 180 16.66 -24.05 3.64
CA GLY A 180 17.03 -25.33 4.25
C GLY A 180 15.94 -26.02 5.06
N CYS A 181 14.76 -25.42 5.22
CA CYS A 181 13.61 -26.08 5.87
C CYS A 181 12.43 -26.33 4.93
N ALA A 182 12.31 -25.57 3.84
CA ALA A 182 11.30 -25.78 2.81
C ALA A 182 11.83 -26.66 1.66
N ASP A 183 10.90 -27.30 0.97
CA ASP A 183 11.17 -27.99 -0.31
C ASP A 183 11.77 -27.02 -1.35
N SER A 184 12.60 -27.53 -2.26
CA SER A 184 13.25 -26.71 -3.28
C SER A 184 12.25 -26.05 -4.24
N ASN A 185 11.15 -26.72 -4.58
CA ASN A 185 10.10 -26.17 -5.44
C ASN A 185 9.29 -25.12 -4.69
N VAL A 186 9.02 -25.33 -3.40
CA VAL A 186 8.39 -24.30 -2.53
C VAL A 186 9.26 -23.04 -2.50
N THR A 187 10.56 -23.21 -2.27
CA THR A 187 11.53 -22.11 -2.23
C THR A 187 11.59 -21.37 -3.57
N THR A 188 11.64 -22.11 -4.69
CA THR A 188 11.68 -21.53 -6.05
C THR A 188 10.39 -20.76 -6.37
N CYS A 189 9.24 -21.29 -5.99
CA CYS A 189 7.95 -20.64 -6.20
C CYS A 189 7.82 -19.33 -5.39
N ILE A 190 8.27 -19.34 -4.13
CA ILE A 190 8.30 -18.14 -3.27
C ILE A 190 9.30 -17.11 -3.81
N TRP A 191 10.47 -17.55 -4.27
CA TRP A 191 11.44 -16.67 -4.92
C TRP A 191 10.80 -16.01 -6.15
N ALA A 192 10.16 -16.78 -7.02
CA ALA A 192 9.48 -16.26 -8.20
C ALA A 192 8.44 -15.18 -7.87
N VAL A 193 7.63 -15.35 -6.82
CA VAL A 193 6.68 -14.32 -6.38
C VAL A 193 7.38 -13.08 -5.83
N LEU A 194 8.45 -13.24 -5.06
CA LEU A 194 9.23 -12.10 -4.56
C LEU A 194 9.88 -11.33 -5.70
N ASP A 195 10.52 -12.01 -6.66
CA ASP A 195 11.08 -11.38 -7.86
C ASP A 195 10.00 -10.59 -8.60
N PHE A 196 8.82 -11.20 -8.80
CA PHE A 196 7.69 -10.51 -9.40
C PHE A 196 7.31 -9.24 -8.65
N ILE A 197 7.17 -9.31 -7.32
CA ILE A 197 6.86 -8.16 -6.46
C ILE A 197 7.92 -7.06 -6.63
N TYR A 198 9.20 -7.41 -6.64
CA TYR A 198 10.29 -6.45 -6.79
C TYR A 198 10.28 -5.80 -8.16
N TYR A 199 10.11 -6.56 -9.24
CA TYR A 199 10.00 -5.99 -10.59
C TYR A 199 8.76 -5.10 -10.72
N ALA A 200 7.60 -5.51 -10.18
CA ALA A 200 6.37 -4.70 -10.22
C ALA A 200 6.49 -3.35 -9.49
N HIS A 201 7.49 -3.19 -8.61
CA HIS A 201 7.78 -1.94 -7.91
C HIS A 201 8.66 -0.96 -8.69
N TYR A 202 9.26 -1.37 -9.82
CA TYR A 202 10.17 -0.53 -10.58
C TYR A 202 9.46 0.71 -11.11
N GLU A 203 10.04 1.88 -10.83
CA GLU A 203 9.49 3.18 -11.27
C GLU A 203 9.57 3.36 -12.78
N GLU A 204 10.54 2.69 -13.40
CA GLU A 204 10.75 2.66 -14.83
C GLU A 204 10.98 1.21 -15.28
N HIS A 205 10.31 0.84 -16.36
CA HIS A 205 10.42 -0.49 -16.93
C HIS A 205 11.10 -0.44 -18.28
N THR A 206 12.17 -1.22 -18.43
CA THR A 206 12.74 -1.58 -19.72
C THR A 206 12.07 -2.85 -20.25
N THR A 207 12.22 -3.13 -21.54
CA THR A 207 11.80 -4.40 -22.14
C THR A 207 12.39 -5.61 -21.40
N GLU A 208 13.64 -5.51 -20.94
CA GLU A 208 14.29 -6.56 -20.15
C GLU A 208 13.62 -6.75 -18.78
N SER A 209 13.32 -5.66 -18.06
CA SER A 209 12.64 -5.76 -16.75
C SER A 209 11.23 -6.35 -16.86
N LEU A 210 10.50 -6.06 -17.95
CA LEU A 210 9.19 -6.65 -18.21
C LEU A 210 9.30 -8.13 -18.55
N GLN A 211 10.30 -8.52 -19.34
CA GLN A 211 10.58 -9.93 -19.60
C GLN A 211 10.90 -10.66 -18.29
N LYS A 212 11.69 -10.07 -17.39
CA LYS A 212 12.01 -10.67 -16.09
C LYS A 212 10.78 -10.80 -15.19
N LEU A 213 9.87 -9.82 -15.23
CA LEU A 213 8.57 -9.88 -14.55
C LEU A 213 7.73 -11.07 -15.06
N GLU A 214 7.65 -11.27 -16.38
CA GLU A 214 6.94 -12.40 -16.98
C GLU A 214 7.62 -13.76 -16.71
N GLU A 215 8.95 -13.82 -16.76
CA GLU A 215 9.74 -15.02 -16.41
C GLU A 215 9.50 -15.45 -14.96
N ALA A 216 9.43 -14.49 -14.04
CA ALA A 216 9.08 -14.74 -12.64
C ALA A 216 7.66 -15.34 -12.53
N TRP A 217 6.71 -14.83 -13.30
CA TRP A 217 5.36 -15.39 -13.33
C TRP A 217 5.32 -16.83 -13.89
N CYS A 218 6.03 -17.10 -14.99
CA CYS A 218 6.17 -18.45 -15.53
C CYS A 218 6.78 -19.41 -14.51
N THR A 219 7.87 -18.99 -13.84
CA THR A 219 8.56 -19.79 -12.82
C THR A 219 7.63 -20.16 -11.67
N PHE A 220 6.78 -19.22 -11.22
CA PHE A 220 5.75 -19.51 -10.22
C PHE A 220 4.80 -20.62 -10.70
N HIS A 221 4.30 -20.53 -11.93
CA HIS A 221 3.40 -21.53 -12.49
C HIS A 221 4.04 -22.91 -12.64
N ASP A 222 5.32 -22.97 -13.00
CA ASP A 222 6.05 -24.22 -13.17
C ASP A 222 6.23 -24.99 -11.84
N HIS A 223 6.25 -24.29 -10.70
CA HIS A 223 6.57 -24.88 -9.40
C HIS A 223 5.40 -24.94 -8.41
N LYS A 224 4.34 -24.13 -8.58
CA LYS A 224 3.28 -24.00 -7.57
C LYS A 224 2.49 -25.28 -7.26
N ALA A 225 2.52 -26.29 -8.14
CA ALA A 225 1.87 -27.58 -7.90
C ALA A 225 2.31 -28.22 -6.57
N VAL A 226 3.55 -27.94 -6.13
CA VAL A 226 4.09 -28.42 -4.85
C VAL A 226 3.24 -28.02 -3.65
N PHE A 227 2.57 -26.86 -3.66
CA PHE A 227 1.71 -26.44 -2.56
C PHE A 227 0.43 -27.28 -2.48
N ILE A 228 -0.04 -27.79 -3.62
CA ILE A 228 -1.19 -28.71 -3.68
C ILE A 228 -0.75 -30.11 -3.27
N GLU A 229 0.39 -30.58 -3.78
CA GLU A 229 0.96 -31.89 -3.46
C GLU A 229 1.28 -32.05 -1.97
N GLN A 230 1.70 -30.98 -1.31
CA GLN A 230 1.97 -30.95 0.14
C GLN A 230 0.71 -30.67 0.98
N GLY A 231 -0.46 -30.48 0.35
CA GLY A 231 -1.71 -30.18 1.05
C GLY A 231 -1.75 -28.81 1.73
N ILE A 232 -0.86 -27.90 1.33
CA ILE A 232 -0.82 -26.51 1.84
C ILE A 232 -1.97 -25.69 1.24
N HIS A 233 -2.32 -25.97 -0.02
CA HIS A 233 -3.38 -25.29 -0.74
C HIS A 233 -4.22 -26.27 -1.56
N GLU A 234 -5.54 -26.08 -1.63
CA GLU A 234 -6.40 -26.95 -2.45
C GLU A 234 -6.30 -26.63 -3.95
N HIS A 235 -6.23 -25.34 -4.29
CA HIS A 235 -6.11 -24.85 -5.67
C HIS A 235 -5.56 -23.42 -5.70
N PHE A 236 -5.16 -22.97 -6.90
CA PHE A 236 -4.73 -21.58 -7.17
C PHE A 236 -5.73 -20.76 -7.99
N ASN A 237 -6.98 -21.23 -8.08
CA ASN A 237 -8.09 -20.53 -8.73
C ASN A 237 -8.57 -19.30 -7.93
N ILE A 238 -7.68 -18.30 -7.83
CA ILE A 238 -7.84 -17.15 -6.95
C ILE A 238 -7.73 -15.88 -7.82
N PRO A 239 -8.71 -14.98 -7.80
CA PRO A 239 -8.69 -13.77 -8.64
C PRO A 239 -7.46 -12.89 -8.42
N LYS A 240 -7.01 -12.74 -7.17
CA LYS A 240 -5.79 -11.98 -6.84
C LYS A 240 -4.54 -12.59 -7.48
N ILE A 241 -4.41 -13.92 -7.48
CA ILE A 241 -3.31 -14.62 -8.17
C ILE A 241 -3.44 -14.45 -9.69
N HIS A 242 -4.64 -14.62 -10.23
CA HIS A 242 -4.87 -14.44 -11.66
C HIS A 242 -4.57 -13.00 -12.14
N SER A 243 -4.83 -12.00 -11.29
CA SER A 243 -4.57 -10.58 -11.61
C SER A 243 -3.10 -10.30 -11.96
N ILE A 244 -2.17 -11.12 -11.43
CA ILE A 244 -0.72 -11.04 -11.68
C ILE A 244 -0.42 -11.16 -13.18
N ALA A 245 -1.15 -12.02 -13.90
CA ALA A 245 -0.99 -12.22 -15.33
C ALA A 245 -1.29 -10.96 -16.17
N HIS A 246 -1.95 -9.95 -15.59
CA HIS A 246 -2.31 -8.70 -16.26
C HIS A 246 -1.37 -7.53 -15.94
N TYR A 247 -0.34 -7.72 -15.12
CA TYR A 247 0.57 -6.64 -14.74
C TYR A 247 1.41 -6.17 -15.92
N ALA A 248 2.08 -7.07 -16.64
CA ALA A 248 2.97 -6.69 -17.74
C ALA A 248 2.24 -5.88 -18.82
N SER A 249 1.04 -6.34 -19.23
CA SER A 249 0.20 -5.63 -20.19
C SER A 249 -0.33 -4.30 -19.65
N THR A 250 -0.63 -4.21 -18.34
CA THR A 250 -1.05 -2.95 -17.72
C THR A 250 0.11 -1.96 -17.61
N ILE A 251 1.31 -2.41 -17.24
CA ILE A 251 2.52 -1.58 -17.18
C ILE A 251 2.86 -1.05 -18.58
N HIS A 252 2.77 -1.89 -19.61
CA HIS A 252 3.02 -1.47 -20.99
C HIS A 252 2.03 -0.38 -21.46
N SER A 253 0.77 -0.44 -21.02
CA SER A 253 -0.26 0.51 -21.46
C SER A 253 -0.36 1.78 -20.61
N HIS A 254 -0.08 1.70 -19.31
CA HIS A 254 -0.30 2.79 -18.35
C HIS A 254 0.99 3.29 -17.69
N GLY A 255 2.12 2.63 -17.93
CA GLY A 255 3.39 2.93 -17.27
C GLY A 255 3.41 2.44 -15.82
N TYR A 256 3.99 3.25 -14.94
CA TYR A 256 4.30 2.83 -13.59
C TYR A 256 3.09 2.72 -12.64
N ILE A 257 2.85 1.53 -12.11
CA ILE A 257 1.68 1.20 -11.29
C ILE A 257 1.66 1.94 -9.94
N LYS A 258 2.81 2.10 -9.25
CA LYS A 258 2.80 2.68 -7.89
C LYS A 258 2.47 4.18 -7.89
N GLN A 259 2.76 4.92 -8.97
CA GLN A 259 2.33 6.33 -9.07
C GLN A 259 0.80 6.44 -9.07
N ILE A 260 0.12 5.45 -9.65
CA ILE A 260 -1.34 5.38 -9.70
C ILE A 260 -1.92 5.06 -8.30
N THR A 261 -1.25 4.20 -7.51
CA THR A 261 -1.68 3.87 -6.14
C THR A 261 -1.28 4.91 -5.09
N ALA A 262 -0.15 5.61 -5.27
CA ALA A 262 0.33 6.67 -4.38
C ALA A 262 -0.60 7.89 -4.39
N TRP A 263 -1.23 8.18 -5.54
CA TRP A 263 -2.26 9.22 -5.64
C TRP A 263 -3.40 8.99 -4.65
N MET A 264 -3.90 7.74 -4.52
CA MET A 264 -4.96 7.43 -3.54
C MET A 264 -4.54 7.64 -2.08
N SER A 265 -3.27 7.36 -1.75
CA SER A 265 -2.78 7.51 -0.37
C SER A 265 -2.68 8.99 0.04
N LYS A 266 -2.33 9.86 -0.92
CA LYS A 266 -2.31 11.31 -0.71
C LYS A 266 -3.73 11.89 -0.65
N HIS A 267 -4.60 11.51 -1.59
CA HIS A 267 -5.98 12.01 -1.62
C HIS A 267 -6.85 11.56 -0.43
N LYS A 268 -6.63 10.35 0.10
CA LYS A 268 -7.28 9.91 1.35
C LYS A 268 -6.76 10.63 2.60
N ALA A 269 -5.53 11.17 2.57
CA ALA A 269 -5.01 12.02 3.64
C ALA A 269 -5.61 13.43 3.53
N ASP A 270 -5.64 14.00 2.32
CA ASP A 270 -6.23 15.31 2.05
C ASP A 270 -7.73 15.36 2.42
N GLN A 271 -8.52 14.32 2.06
CA GLN A 271 -9.94 14.22 2.46
C GLN A 271 -10.16 14.01 3.97
N LYS A 272 -9.13 13.61 4.71
CA LYS A 272 -9.19 13.43 6.15
C LYS A 272 -8.88 14.74 6.87
N GLU A 273 -7.94 15.53 6.35
CA GLU A 273 -7.71 16.91 6.79
C GLU A 273 -8.93 17.81 6.51
N ASP A 274 -9.56 17.71 5.34
CA ASP A 274 -10.75 18.50 5.00
C ASP A 274 -11.97 18.17 5.90
N ASN A 275 -12.08 16.93 6.38
CA ASN A 275 -13.13 16.53 7.33
C ASN A 275 -12.80 16.88 8.79
N GLU A 276 -11.52 17.04 9.13
CA GLU A 276 -11.09 17.50 10.46
C GLU A 276 -11.18 19.03 10.59
N GLU A 277 -10.99 19.80 9.51
CA GLU A 277 -11.24 21.26 9.48
C GLU A 277 -12.74 21.63 9.38
N GLY A 278 -13.60 20.71 8.95
CA GLY A 278 -15.06 20.92 8.82
C GLY A 278 -15.89 20.60 10.07
N ALA A 279 -15.27 20.16 11.17
CA ALA A 279 -15.94 19.68 12.38
C ALA A 279 -15.89 20.69 13.55
N GLU A 280 -16.14 21.98 13.28
CA GLU A 280 -16.56 22.95 14.29
C GLU A 280 -17.95 23.48 13.92
N VAL A 281 -18.97 22.66 14.12
CA VAL A 281 -20.35 23.14 14.22
C VAL A 281 -20.95 22.55 15.48
N GLU A 282 -21.06 23.40 16.50
CA GLU A 282 -21.85 23.17 17.70
C GLU A 282 -23.29 22.79 17.31
N VAL A 283 -23.76 21.67 17.83
CA VAL A 283 -25.20 21.40 17.93
C VAL A 283 -25.46 21.01 19.38
N ASP A 284 -26.03 21.97 20.10
CA ASP A 284 -26.60 21.81 21.44
C ASP A 284 -27.80 20.83 21.43
N ASP A 285 -27.81 20.00 22.49
CA ASP A 285 -28.92 19.40 23.23
C ASP A 285 -30.27 19.11 22.52
N ASP A 286 -30.70 17.84 22.54
CA ASP A 286 -31.58 17.35 23.62
C ASP A 286 -32.10 15.91 23.41
N ASN A 287 -32.18 15.18 24.53
CA ASN A 287 -33.03 14.02 24.85
C ASN A 287 -32.67 12.61 24.27
N VAL A 288 -32.77 11.47 24.96
CA VAL A 288 -33.18 11.03 26.32
C VAL A 288 -32.93 9.49 26.35
N TYR A 289 -32.21 8.97 27.36
CA TYR A 289 -32.46 7.72 28.18
C TYR A 289 -32.80 6.35 27.49
N ILE A 290 -32.41 5.13 27.90
CA ILE A 290 -32.09 4.45 29.19
C ILE A 290 -31.30 3.14 28.92
N ASP A 291 -30.26 2.93 29.75
CA ASP A 291 -29.82 1.73 30.54
C ASP A 291 -29.74 0.30 29.96
N GLY A 292 -28.74 -0.46 30.45
CA GLY A 292 -28.80 -1.92 30.35
C GLY A 292 -27.55 -2.76 30.65
N SER A 293 -26.93 -2.61 31.83
CA SER A 293 -26.22 -3.68 32.60
C SER A 293 -24.80 -4.17 32.24
N GLN A 294 -23.85 -3.69 33.06
CA GLN A 294 -22.93 -4.42 33.97
C GLN A 294 -22.08 -5.61 33.48
N THR A 295 -20.76 -5.39 33.48
CA THR A 295 -19.71 -6.39 33.74
C THR A 295 -19.07 -6.12 35.11
N GLY A 296 -18.77 -7.18 35.86
CA GLY A 296 -18.13 -7.11 37.17
C GLY A 296 -17.01 -8.15 37.32
N HIS A 297 -15.92 -7.71 37.96
CA HIS A 297 -14.77 -8.45 38.52
C HIS A 297 -13.84 -9.16 37.50
N ASP A 298 -12.50 -9.16 37.63
CA ASP A 298 -11.69 -9.15 38.84
C ASP A 298 -10.22 -8.70 38.58
N HIS A 299 -9.52 -8.38 39.67
CA HIS A 299 -8.16 -7.87 39.80
C HIS A 299 -7.03 -8.86 39.43
N GLY A 300 -5.88 -8.34 38.99
CA GLY A 300 -4.63 -9.11 38.84
C GLY A 300 -3.39 -8.24 38.59
N SER A 301 -2.76 -7.82 39.68
CA SER A 301 -1.53 -7.01 39.79
C SER A 301 -0.34 -7.51 38.95
N LYS A 302 0.40 -6.59 38.29
CA LYS A 302 1.73 -6.88 37.71
C LYS A 302 2.82 -6.00 38.33
N ALA A 303 3.79 -6.70 38.91
CA ALA A 303 4.99 -6.20 39.52
C ALA A 303 5.98 -5.60 38.50
N ARG A 304 6.75 -4.66 39.01
CA ARG A 304 7.74 -3.82 38.33
C ARG A 304 9.12 -4.48 38.48
N VAL A 305 9.83 -4.72 37.38
CA VAL A 305 11.24 -5.14 37.41
C VAL A 305 12.03 -4.22 36.47
N ASN A 306 12.95 -3.46 37.05
CA ASN A 306 13.96 -2.66 36.36
C ASN A 306 15.09 -3.57 35.88
N HIS A 307 15.66 -3.31 34.70
CA HIS A 307 17.07 -3.64 34.46
C HIS A 307 17.71 -2.70 33.45
N THR A 308 18.95 -2.33 33.79
CA THR A 308 19.81 -1.30 33.22
C THR A 308 20.77 -1.86 32.17
N ILE A 309 20.85 -1.15 31.03
CA ILE A 309 21.95 -0.85 30.08
C ILE A 309 23.21 -1.76 30.07
N ASN A 310 23.62 -2.17 28.86
CA ASN A 310 24.97 -1.94 28.30
C ASN A 310 25.02 -2.25 26.79
N ASN A 311 25.44 -1.27 25.99
CA ASN A 311 25.69 -1.37 24.55
C ASN A 311 26.95 -0.56 24.23
N ASP A 312 27.96 -1.22 23.66
CA ASP A 312 29.10 -0.59 22.99
C ASP A 312 29.04 -0.97 21.51
N ASN A 313 29.04 0.02 20.63
CA ASN A 313 29.26 -0.15 19.19
C ASN A 313 30.18 0.97 18.69
N THR A 314 31.15 0.58 17.88
CA THR A 314 32.15 1.46 17.26
C THR A 314 31.88 1.62 15.76
N HIS A 315 32.19 2.84 15.31
CA HIS A 315 31.96 3.45 14.00
C HIS A 315 32.84 2.93 12.86
N SER A 316 32.37 3.11 11.61
CA SER A 316 32.98 4.01 10.60
C SER A 316 32.36 3.79 9.21
N ASN A 317 32.69 4.55 8.16
CA ASN A 317 32.32 5.92 7.79
C ASN A 317 32.65 6.06 6.28
N SER A 318 32.17 7.15 5.65
CA SER A 318 32.60 7.74 4.36
C SER A 318 32.02 7.16 3.06
N ASN A 319 31.79 7.93 1.99
CA ASN A 319 31.41 9.33 1.70
C ASN A 319 31.44 9.39 0.17
N ASP A 320 30.40 9.87 -0.50
CA ASP A 320 30.52 10.49 -1.83
C ASP A 320 29.45 11.56 -2.01
N ILE A 321 29.84 12.61 -2.74
CA ILE A 321 29.36 14.00 -2.67
C ILE A 321 28.20 14.25 -3.66
N ALA A 322 27.14 14.94 -3.24
CA ALA A 322 26.10 15.47 -4.13
C ALA A 322 25.66 16.91 -3.75
N ALA A 323 25.21 17.64 -4.77
CA ALA A 323 24.94 19.08 -4.91
C ALA A 323 24.01 19.76 -3.86
N PRO A 324 24.00 21.11 -3.75
CA PRO A 324 23.23 21.83 -2.72
C PRO A 324 21.72 21.79 -3.00
N LEU A 325 20.95 21.35 -1.99
CA LEU A 325 19.50 21.18 -2.04
C LEU A 325 18.75 22.48 -1.69
N ALA A 326 17.58 22.68 -2.30
CA ALA A 326 16.67 23.78 -2.00
C ALA A 326 15.90 23.53 -0.69
N PHE A 327 15.54 24.62 -0.01
CA PHE A 327 14.98 24.64 1.34
C PHE A 327 13.68 23.83 1.45
N GLY A 328 13.66 22.81 2.32
CA GLY A 328 12.52 21.91 2.57
C GLY A 328 12.73 20.45 2.14
N GLU A 329 13.72 20.16 1.29
CA GLU A 329 14.13 18.79 0.99
C GLU A 329 15.20 18.33 1.98
N SER A 330 14.78 17.69 3.08
CA SER A 330 15.71 16.88 3.88
C SER A 330 15.95 15.56 3.15
N VAL A 331 17.14 15.39 2.57
CA VAL A 331 17.62 14.08 2.06
C VAL A 331 17.88 13.09 3.20
N TYR A 332 17.78 13.56 4.45
CA TYR A 332 17.92 12.73 5.63
C TYR A 332 16.55 12.32 6.17
N SER A 333 16.32 11.01 6.20
CA SER A 333 15.25 10.42 7.00
C SER A 333 15.57 10.70 8.47
N ILE A 334 14.82 11.60 9.10
CA ILE A 334 14.92 11.83 10.54
C ILE A 334 14.19 10.67 11.23
N PRO A 335 14.88 9.84 12.02
CA PRO A 335 14.23 8.73 12.70
C PRO A 335 13.20 9.26 13.69
N LYS A 336 11.98 8.70 13.65
CA LYS A 336 10.88 9.07 14.56
C LYS A 336 11.22 8.91 16.04
N VAL A 337 12.25 8.13 16.35
CA VAL A 337 12.82 7.97 17.69
C VAL A 337 14.31 8.33 17.59
N PRO A 338 14.78 9.40 18.24
CA PRO A 338 16.19 9.74 18.21
C PRO A 338 17.00 8.64 18.89
N ALA A 339 18.11 8.25 18.28
CA ALA A 339 19.00 7.20 18.82
C ALA A 339 19.59 7.57 20.19
N TYR A 340 19.55 8.86 20.56
CA TYR A 340 19.99 9.38 21.84
C TYR A 340 18.95 10.36 22.38
N THR A 341 18.45 10.12 23.59
CA THR A 341 17.55 11.02 24.32
C THR A 341 18.34 11.76 25.41
N ASN A 342 17.92 12.98 25.78
CA ASN A 342 18.53 13.78 26.85
C ASN A 342 20.03 14.12 26.64
N VAL A 343 20.44 14.38 25.40
CA VAL A 343 21.83 14.79 25.09
C VAL A 343 22.01 16.27 25.42
N THR A 344 23.04 16.63 26.18
CA THR A 344 23.35 18.03 26.47
C THR A 344 23.91 18.74 25.24
N ILE A 345 23.74 20.07 25.17
CA ILE A 345 24.27 20.90 24.06
C ILE A 345 25.78 20.72 23.91
N ASP A 346 26.53 20.72 25.02
CA ASP A 346 27.97 20.48 25.01
C ASP A 346 28.33 19.12 24.38
N HIS A 347 27.53 18.09 24.65
CA HIS A 347 27.76 16.76 24.10
C HIS A 347 27.44 16.72 22.60
N LEU A 348 26.44 17.48 22.13
CA LEU A 348 26.15 17.67 20.70
C LEU A 348 27.32 18.37 19.98
N GLN A 349 27.84 19.46 20.56
CA GLN A 349 28.92 20.24 19.95
C GLN A 349 30.25 19.48 19.93
N VAL A 350 30.63 18.85 21.04
CA VAL A 350 31.94 18.21 21.19
C VAL A 350 31.99 16.83 20.54
N LYS A 351 30.99 15.96 20.81
CA LYS A 351 31.02 14.57 20.35
C LYS A 351 30.53 14.41 18.92
N PHE A 352 29.47 15.13 18.55
CA PHE A 352 28.89 15.06 17.21
C PHE A 352 29.39 16.16 16.28
N LYS A 353 30.36 16.98 16.74
CA LYS A 353 30.96 18.09 15.99
C LYS A 353 29.95 19.11 15.45
N ALA A 354 28.79 19.21 16.09
CA ALA A 354 27.73 20.13 15.70
C ALA A 354 27.96 21.51 16.34
N SER A 355 29.08 22.17 16.05
CA SER A 355 29.49 23.43 16.70
C SER A 355 28.44 24.53 16.58
N GLU A 356 27.78 24.61 15.42
CA GLU A 356 26.77 25.62 15.10
C GLU A 356 25.35 25.24 15.53
N PHE A 357 25.16 24.15 16.29
CA PHE A 357 23.82 23.65 16.63
C PHE A 357 22.95 24.71 17.34
N VAL A 358 23.53 25.45 18.28
CA VAL A 358 22.83 26.51 19.01
C VAL A 358 22.40 27.64 18.06
N TYR A 359 23.32 28.09 17.20
CA TYR A 359 23.05 29.14 16.22
C TYR A 359 21.96 28.74 15.21
N ALA A 360 22.01 27.51 14.70
CA ALA A 360 21.00 26.98 13.80
C ALA A 360 19.62 26.86 14.48
N MET A 361 19.59 26.41 15.73
CA MET A 361 18.36 26.30 16.52
C MET A 361 17.77 27.68 16.85
N GLU A 362 18.58 28.65 17.23
CA GLU A 362 18.13 30.04 17.45
C GLU A 362 17.56 30.66 16.19
N THR A 363 18.24 30.48 15.05
CA THR A 363 17.77 30.95 13.74
C THR A 363 16.40 30.34 13.39
N PHE A 364 16.27 29.02 13.54
CA PHE A 364 15.01 28.31 13.30
C PHE A 364 13.87 28.82 14.19
N LEU A 365 14.12 29.00 15.49
CA LEU A 365 13.13 29.49 16.44
C LEU A 365 12.72 30.95 16.15
N HIS A 366 13.65 31.78 15.66
CA HIS A 366 13.36 33.14 15.24
C HIS A 366 12.48 33.18 13.99
N GLU A 367 12.85 32.41 12.96
CA GLU A 367 12.11 32.35 11.69
C GLU A 367 10.67 31.87 11.88
N HIS A 368 10.46 30.91 12.79
CA HIS A 368 9.14 30.34 13.07
C HIS A 368 8.40 31.05 14.21
N LYS A 369 8.92 32.18 14.72
CA LYS A 369 8.33 32.97 15.83
C LYS A 369 8.06 32.15 17.10
N LEU A 370 8.88 31.13 17.36
CA LEU A 370 8.77 30.23 18.51
C LEU A 370 9.55 30.74 19.74
N LEU A 371 10.41 31.76 19.55
CA LEU A 371 11.12 32.44 20.64
C LEU A 371 10.17 33.40 21.38
N LYS A 372 9.89 33.09 22.66
CA LYS A 372 9.18 34.00 23.56
C LYS A 372 10.17 34.98 24.24
N PRO A 373 9.75 36.22 24.59
CA PRO A 373 10.65 37.28 25.04
C PRO A 373 11.45 37.01 26.33
N ASP A 374 11.00 36.10 27.20
CA ASP A 374 11.45 36.08 28.61
C ASP A 374 12.31 34.86 29.02
N TYR A 375 12.93 34.15 28.07
CA TYR A 375 13.48 32.82 28.36
C TYR A 375 14.87 32.76 29.01
N TRP A 376 15.59 33.88 29.16
CA TRP A 376 17.00 33.85 29.59
C TRP A 376 17.26 34.14 31.08
N ASP A 377 16.24 34.48 31.89
CA ASP A 377 16.43 34.79 33.32
C ASP A 377 15.78 33.81 34.31
N ALA A 378 15.27 32.66 33.85
CA ALA A 378 14.72 31.66 34.76
C ALA A 378 15.80 30.71 35.30
N MET A 379 16.01 30.72 36.62
CA MET A 379 16.78 29.69 37.35
C MET A 379 16.37 28.26 36.92
N PRO A 380 17.26 27.24 37.07
CA PRO A 380 17.03 25.91 36.52
C PRO A 380 15.68 25.33 36.99
N ALA A 381 14.73 25.20 36.06
CA ALA A 381 13.44 24.60 36.35
C ALA A 381 13.63 23.10 36.65
N ILE A 382 13.30 22.71 37.89
CA ILE A 382 13.16 21.30 38.28
C ILE A 382 11.88 20.78 37.62
N TYR A 383 12.01 20.03 36.52
CA TYR A 383 10.87 19.39 35.86
C TYR A 383 10.40 18.18 36.68
N LEU A 384 9.43 18.43 37.55
CA LEU A 384 8.53 17.42 38.10
C LEU A 384 7.15 17.61 37.47
N VAL A 385 6.61 16.50 36.95
CA VAL A 385 5.20 16.29 36.56
C VAL A 385 4.77 16.94 35.24
N TYR A 386 4.55 16.12 34.20
CA TYR A 386 3.21 15.84 33.69
C TYR A 386 3.19 14.46 32.97
N LYS A 387 2.38 13.56 33.54
CA LYS A 387 1.80 12.37 32.92
C LYS A 387 0.52 12.78 32.18
N GLN A 388 0.10 11.97 31.20
CA GLN A 388 -1.11 12.06 30.36
C GLN A 388 -0.91 13.02 29.17
N PHE A 389 -1.07 12.62 27.90
CA PHE A 389 -1.82 11.53 27.26
C PHE A 389 -0.96 10.66 26.35
#